data_AF-A0A1W0A546-F1
#
_entry.id   AF-A0A1W0A546-F1
#
_cell.length_a   1.000
_cell.length_b   1.000
_cell.length_c   1.000
_cell.angle_alpha   90.00
_cell.angle_beta   90.00
_cell.angle_gamma   90.00
#
_symmetry.space_group_name_H-M   'P 1'
#
loop_
_entity.id
_entity.type
_entity.pdbx_description
1 polymer ?
#
loop_
_entity_poly.entity_id
_entity_poly.type
_entity_poly.pdbx_seq_one_letter_code
_entity_poly.pdbx_strand_id
1 'polypeptide(L)'
;MYVKLYQLVLFATPQFYAFPWKPLINGFIGDSYPVAVAHFAPSHTTRANLALHAVCMVIQLTGNFCLLTLLDDLATGGVDRPLSLLTALVWSIYLILGANSAPVWSNFVAVCSILTAYFSAPYLLVFPEFTTTIPTIGFFVMAMYFALFAKGTVRIGTVAMYMGIMLVLHLLWWSLEAMEILIEHPRQWNLGFLVILAGLSLMKNPAIPTVVFGSLVGRTLASCTNQPLLFYFCYGYFGSLMQGIAHRITKEQATLLALENEVPLNKIRYEFAHVTYFPLLVCDAITQLNKERPPKQK
;
A
#
# COMPACT_ATOMS: atom_id res chain seq x y z
N MET A 1 3.67 15.97 -22.36
CA MET A 1 3.69 14.51 -22.63
C MET A 1 4.25 13.72 -21.44
N TYR A 2 5.45 14.02 -20.95
CA TYR A 2 6.11 13.27 -19.86
C TYR A 2 5.31 13.16 -18.55
N VAL A 3 4.65 14.24 -18.08
CA VAL A 3 3.85 14.21 -16.84
C VAL A 3 2.74 13.16 -16.87
N LYS A 4 2.07 13.00 -18.02
CA LYS A 4 0.98 12.02 -18.16
C LYS A 4 1.50 10.58 -18.19
N LEU A 5 2.67 10.34 -18.78
CA LEU A 5 3.31 9.03 -18.75
C LEU A 5 3.69 8.63 -17.32
N TYR A 6 4.32 9.52 -16.56
CA TYR A 6 4.68 9.24 -15.17
C TYR A 6 3.45 9.07 -14.28
N GLN A 7 2.39 9.86 -14.49
CA GLN A 7 1.11 9.67 -13.80
C GLN A 7 0.49 8.31 -14.13
N LEU A 8 0.54 7.89 -15.39
CA LEU A 8 0.07 6.56 -15.78
C LEU A 8 0.86 5.46 -15.06
N VAL A 9 2.19 5.50 -15.08
CA VAL A 9 3.03 4.50 -14.41
C VAL A 9 2.75 4.44 -12.91
N LEU A 10 2.52 5.59 -12.28
CA LEU A 10 2.31 5.71 -10.84
C LEU A 10 0.95 5.22 -10.37
N PHE A 11 -0.13 5.52 -11.13
CA PHE A 11 -1.50 5.26 -10.72
C PHE A 11 -2.16 4.05 -11.42
N ALA A 12 -1.65 3.62 -12.59
CA ALA A 12 -2.09 2.38 -13.25
C ALA A 12 -1.38 1.14 -12.72
N THR A 13 -0.45 1.34 -11.78
CA THR A 13 0.08 0.28 -10.91
C THR A 13 -0.28 0.59 -9.46
N PRO A 14 -0.33 -0.40 -8.57
CA PRO A 14 -0.60 -0.14 -7.16
C PRO A 14 0.38 0.87 -6.57
N GLN A 15 -0.11 1.93 -5.92
CA GLN A 15 0.69 3.13 -5.63
C GLN A 15 1.90 2.82 -4.74
N PHE A 16 1.70 2.06 -3.68
CA PHE A 16 2.74 1.74 -2.70
C PHE A 16 3.46 0.43 -2.99
N TYR A 17 4.78 0.47 -2.85
CA TYR A 17 5.68 -0.68 -2.85
C TYR A 17 5.51 -1.69 -4.01
N ALA A 18 5.22 -1.22 -5.22
CA ALA A 18 5.06 -2.12 -6.36
C ALA A 18 6.30 -2.03 -7.27
N PHE A 19 6.92 -3.19 -7.54
CA PHE A 19 7.91 -3.40 -8.60
C PHE A 19 9.29 -2.74 -8.42
N PRO A 20 10.36 -3.24 -9.09
CA PRO A 20 11.73 -2.75 -8.88
C PRO A 20 12.00 -1.39 -9.54
N TRP A 21 11.15 -0.93 -10.46
CA TRP A 21 11.38 0.32 -11.19
C TRP A 21 11.02 1.57 -10.39
N LYS A 22 10.18 1.49 -9.35
CA LYS A 22 9.74 2.69 -8.61
C LYS A 22 10.89 3.45 -7.95
N PRO A 23 11.83 2.78 -7.24
CA PRO A 23 13.00 3.47 -6.70
C PRO A 23 13.86 4.10 -7.80
N LEU A 24 14.00 3.44 -8.96
CA LEU A 24 14.76 3.98 -10.09
C LEU A 24 14.10 5.23 -10.68
N ILE A 25 12.78 5.21 -10.87
CA ILE A 25 12.02 6.38 -11.34
C ILE A 25 12.06 7.51 -10.30
N ASN A 26 11.97 7.19 -9.01
CA ASN A 26 12.13 8.18 -7.95
C ASN A 26 13.53 8.82 -7.98
N GLY A 27 14.59 8.03 -8.20
CA GLY A 27 15.95 8.55 -8.37
C GLY A 27 16.12 9.40 -9.63
N PHE A 28 15.33 9.17 -10.68
CA PHE A 28 15.43 9.90 -11.94
C PHE A 28 14.60 11.19 -11.98
N ILE A 29 13.35 11.15 -11.52
CA ILE A 29 12.43 12.31 -11.57
C ILE A 29 11.86 12.72 -10.22
N GLY A 30 11.91 11.85 -9.22
CA GLY A 30 11.18 12.02 -7.98
C GLY A 30 11.79 13.08 -7.07
N ASP A 31 11.71 12.83 -5.78
CA ASP A 31 12.24 13.75 -4.78
C ASP A 31 12.96 13.01 -3.65
N SER A 32 13.63 13.80 -2.83
CA SER A 32 14.47 13.37 -1.72
C SER A 32 13.64 12.89 -0.52
N TYR A 33 14.30 12.12 0.36
CA TYR A 33 13.68 11.69 1.61
C TYR A 33 13.17 12.85 2.49
N PRO A 34 13.92 13.96 2.70
CA PRO A 34 13.42 15.11 3.46
C PRO A 34 12.12 15.71 2.91
N VAL A 35 11.95 15.77 1.59
CA VAL A 35 10.70 16.23 0.97
C VAL A 35 9.57 15.25 1.25
N ALA A 36 9.83 13.93 1.14
CA ALA A 36 8.84 12.92 1.49
C ALA A 36 8.40 13.05 2.97
N VAL A 37 9.33 13.30 3.90
CA VAL A 37 9.03 13.55 5.32
C VAL A 37 8.17 14.80 5.50
N ALA A 38 8.49 15.89 4.81
CA ALA A 38 7.76 17.16 4.91
C ALA A 38 6.29 17.03 4.51
N HIS A 39 5.96 16.17 3.55
CA HIS A 39 4.58 15.89 3.15
C HIS A 39 3.92 14.76 3.97
N PHE A 40 4.71 13.86 4.55
CA PHE A 40 4.20 12.75 5.36
C PHE A 40 3.81 13.20 6.78
N ALA A 41 4.70 13.91 7.47
CA ALA A 41 4.58 14.21 8.89
C ALA A 41 3.30 15.01 9.27
N PRO A 42 2.87 16.05 8.52
CA PRO A 42 1.64 16.79 8.84
C PRO A 42 0.38 15.92 8.76
N SER A 43 0.42 14.85 7.97
CA SER A 43 -0.67 13.90 7.74
C SER A 43 -0.63 12.67 8.64
N HIS A 44 0.38 12.54 9.50
CA HIS A 44 0.64 11.36 10.33
C HIS A 44 1.07 11.76 11.75
N THR A 45 0.25 12.60 12.39
CA THR A 45 0.61 13.24 13.67
C THR A 45 0.27 12.39 14.88
N THR A 46 -0.69 11.46 14.77
CA THR A 46 -1.11 10.61 15.90
C THR A 46 -0.52 9.21 15.87
N ARG A 47 -0.34 8.63 17.07
CA ARG A 47 0.03 7.21 17.24
C ARG A 47 -0.96 6.26 16.59
N ALA A 48 -2.25 6.60 16.65
CA ALA A 48 -3.30 5.79 16.05
C ALA A 48 -3.08 5.71 14.54
N ASN A 49 -2.81 6.84 13.88
CA ASN A 49 -2.62 6.85 12.44
C ASN A 49 -1.38 6.07 12.01
N LEU A 50 -0.25 6.28 12.71
CA LEU A 50 0.99 5.55 12.44
C LEU A 50 0.88 4.04 12.69
N ALA A 51 0.19 3.62 13.76
CA ALA A 51 -0.03 2.21 14.04
C ALA A 51 -0.88 1.53 12.95
N LEU A 52 -1.93 2.19 12.46
CA LEU A 52 -2.73 1.70 11.35
C LEU A 52 -1.92 1.66 10.05
N HIS A 53 -1.10 2.67 9.77
CA HIS A 53 -0.20 2.67 8.61
C HIS A 53 0.87 1.58 8.67
N ALA A 54 1.35 1.21 9.87
CA ALA A 54 2.23 0.05 10.02
C ALA A 54 1.53 -1.26 9.59
N VAL A 55 0.24 -1.43 9.90
CA VAL A 55 -0.54 -2.57 9.38
C VAL A 55 -0.74 -2.47 7.87
N CYS A 56 -1.02 -1.28 7.33
CA CYS A 56 -1.11 -1.08 5.89
C CYS A 56 0.21 -1.39 5.17
N MET A 57 1.36 -1.08 5.79
CA MET A 57 2.68 -1.43 5.27
C MET A 57 2.85 -2.95 5.20
N VAL A 58 2.39 -3.71 6.20
CA VAL A 58 2.39 -5.18 6.14
C VAL A 58 1.55 -5.67 4.97
N ILE A 59 0.32 -5.17 4.82
CA ILE A 59 -0.59 -5.50 3.72
C ILE A 59 0.07 -5.26 2.35
N GLN A 60 0.70 -4.10 2.18
CA GLN A 60 1.34 -3.73 0.92
C GLN A 60 2.58 -4.57 0.64
N LEU A 61 3.47 -4.76 1.62
CA LEU A 61 4.69 -5.53 1.44
C LEU A 61 4.38 -7.00 1.09
N THR A 62 3.52 -7.66 1.88
CA THR A 62 3.17 -9.07 1.63
C THR A 62 2.45 -9.24 0.31
N GLY A 63 1.47 -8.38 0.02
CA GLY A 63 0.75 -8.33 -1.25
C GLY A 63 1.65 -8.25 -2.46
N ASN A 64 2.56 -7.28 -2.44
CA ASN A 64 3.46 -7.01 -3.54
C ASN A 64 4.46 -8.16 -3.73
N PHE A 65 5.02 -8.76 -2.67
CA PHE A 65 5.92 -9.90 -2.84
C PHE A 65 5.20 -11.19 -3.26
N CYS A 66 3.94 -11.39 -2.88
CA CYS A 66 3.10 -12.47 -3.45
C CYS A 66 2.89 -12.25 -4.96
N LEU A 67 2.56 -11.02 -5.39
CA LEU A 67 2.45 -10.69 -6.81
C LEU A 67 3.77 -10.98 -7.57
N LEU A 68 4.89 -10.52 -7.04
CA LEU A 68 6.20 -10.71 -7.67
C LEU A 68 6.59 -12.19 -7.75
N THR A 69 6.23 -12.98 -6.75
CA THR A 69 6.46 -14.43 -6.76
C THR A 69 5.65 -15.10 -7.87
N LEU A 70 4.38 -14.75 -8.05
CA LEU A 70 3.58 -15.27 -9.17
C LEU A 70 4.13 -14.85 -10.55
N LEU A 71 4.68 -13.63 -10.66
CA LEU A 71 5.34 -13.18 -11.89
C LEU A 71 6.65 -13.93 -12.14
N ASP A 72 7.43 -14.19 -11.11
CA ASP A 72 8.63 -15.02 -11.16
C ASP A 72 8.30 -16.46 -11.59
N ASP A 73 7.26 -17.05 -11.01
CA ASP A 73 6.78 -18.39 -11.37
C ASP A 73 6.37 -18.46 -12.84
N LEU A 74 5.65 -17.44 -13.33
CA LEU A 74 5.26 -17.33 -14.74
C LEU A 74 6.47 -17.20 -15.68
N ALA A 75 7.52 -16.49 -15.26
CA ALA A 75 8.69 -16.21 -16.09
C ALA A 75 9.74 -17.34 -16.07
N THR A 76 9.89 -18.04 -14.94
CA THR A 76 10.97 -19.01 -14.69
C THR A 76 10.48 -20.45 -14.52
N GLY A 77 9.17 -20.68 -14.45
CA GLY A 77 8.60 -21.99 -14.14
C GLY A 77 8.68 -22.37 -12.65
N GLY A 78 8.87 -21.40 -11.76
CA GLY A 78 8.84 -21.59 -10.30
C GLY A 78 10.14 -22.06 -9.67
N VAL A 79 11.25 -22.01 -10.41
CA VAL A 79 12.58 -22.43 -9.91
C VAL A 79 13.30 -21.27 -9.20
N ASP A 80 13.19 -20.06 -9.74
CA ASP A 80 13.91 -18.89 -9.27
C ASP A 80 12.97 -17.70 -9.02
N ARG A 81 13.40 -16.76 -8.18
CA ARG A 81 12.63 -15.54 -7.85
C ARG A 81 13.38 -14.24 -8.20
N PRO A 82 13.84 -14.05 -9.46
CA PRO A 82 14.73 -12.95 -9.83
C PRO A 82 14.06 -11.57 -9.71
N LEU A 83 12.78 -11.42 -10.08
CA LEU A 83 12.07 -10.15 -10.00
C LEU A 83 11.79 -9.77 -8.54
N SER A 84 11.39 -10.73 -7.72
CA SER A 84 11.21 -10.55 -6.28
C SER A 84 12.53 -10.15 -5.63
N LEU A 85 13.62 -10.87 -5.91
CA LEU A 85 14.95 -10.58 -5.35
C LEU A 85 15.44 -9.19 -5.81
N LEU A 86 15.34 -8.89 -7.10
CA LEU A 86 15.72 -7.59 -7.65
C LEU A 86 14.94 -6.46 -6.97
N THR A 87 13.63 -6.65 -6.75
CA THR A 87 12.81 -5.66 -6.04
C THR A 87 13.29 -5.49 -4.60
N ALA A 88 13.52 -6.57 -3.86
CA ALA A 88 14.02 -6.49 -2.49
C ALA A 88 15.37 -5.76 -2.40
N LEU A 89 16.30 -6.07 -3.30
CA LEU A 89 17.62 -5.44 -3.33
C LEU A 89 17.56 -3.97 -3.73
N VAL A 90 16.88 -3.63 -4.84
CA VAL A 90 16.81 -2.25 -5.35
C VAL A 90 16.15 -1.34 -4.32
N TRP A 91 15.04 -1.75 -3.72
CA TRP A 91 14.40 -0.96 -2.67
C TRP A 91 15.28 -0.83 -1.42
N SER A 92 15.88 -1.92 -0.94
CA SER A 92 16.73 -1.87 0.25
C SER A 92 17.95 -0.95 0.06
N ILE A 93 18.64 -1.08 -1.08
CA ILE A 93 19.77 -0.23 -1.45
C ILE A 93 19.32 1.23 -1.57
N TYR A 94 18.19 1.48 -2.24
CA TYR A 94 17.68 2.83 -2.42
C TYR A 94 17.30 3.50 -1.09
N LEU A 95 16.69 2.77 -0.14
CA LEU A 95 16.40 3.31 1.19
C LEU A 95 17.68 3.65 1.96
N ILE A 96 18.65 2.72 2.00
CA ILE A 96 19.91 2.91 2.72
C ILE A 96 20.71 4.10 2.17
N LEU A 97 20.79 4.25 0.84
CA LEU A 97 21.58 5.29 0.19
C LEU A 97 20.82 6.62 0.03
N GLY A 98 19.51 6.56 -0.21
CA GLY A 98 18.69 7.72 -0.55
C GLY A 98 18.12 8.47 0.67
N ALA A 99 18.04 7.81 1.84
CA ALA A 99 17.51 8.41 3.06
C ALA A 99 18.59 8.65 4.12
N ASN A 100 19.62 9.39 3.73
CA ASN A 100 20.78 9.73 4.58
C ASN A 100 20.44 10.55 5.84
N SER A 101 19.30 11.25 5.86
CA SER A 101 18.84 12.00 7.04
C SER A 101 17.93 11.19 7.98
N ALA A 102 17.57 9.95 7.61
CA ALA A 102 16.77 9.08 8.48
C ALA A 102 17.65 8.43 9.57
N PRO A 103 17.10 8.15 10.76
CA PRO A 103 17.79 7.35 11.76
C PRO A 103 18.17 5.97 11.20
N VAL A 104 19.40 5.51 11.46
CA VAL A 104 19.91 4.21 10.97
C VAL A 104 18.99 3.05 11.37
N TRP A 105 18.41 3.11 12.56
CA TRP A 105 17.48 2.07 13.02
C TRP A 105 16.18 2.01 12.20
N SER A 106 15.67 3.16 11.75
CA SER A 106 14.48 3.20 10.89
C SER A 106 14.76 2.55 9.53
N ASN A 107 15.95 2.78 8.97
CA ASN A 107 16.42 2.10 7.76
C ASN A 107 16.53 0.58 7.97
N PHE A 108 17.13 0.17 9.08
CA PHE A 108 17.24 -1.25 9.42
C PHE A 108 15.87 -1.94 9.51
N VAL A 109 14.91 -1.35 10.24
CA VAL A 109 13.55 -1.93 10.39
C VAL A 109 12.82 -1.97 9.04
N ALA A 110 12.92 -0.92 8.22
CA ALA A 110 12.33 -0.89 6.89
C ALA A 110 12.89 -2.00 5.99
N VAL A 111 14.21 -2.16 5.93
CA VAL A 111 14.87 -3.24 5.17
C VAL A 111 14.50 -4.62 5.70
N CYS A 112 14.51 -4.83 7.02
CA CYS A 112 14.06 -6.09 7.60
C CYS A 112 12.60 -6.42 7.24
N SER A 113 11.72 -5.42 7.18
CA SER A 113 10.32 -5.62 6.79
C SER A 113 10.21 -6.06 5.33
N ILE A 114 11.00 -5.46 4.44
CA ILE A 114 11.10 -5.84 3.02
C ILE A 114 11.58 -7.28 2.87
N LEU A 115 12.68 -7.64 3.53
CA LEU A 115 13.26 -8.98 3.46
C LEU A 115 12.29 -10.02 4.05
N THR A 116 11.61 -9.70 5.15
CA THR A 116 10.60 -10.58 5.75
C THR A 116 9.46 -10.86 4.78
N ALA A 117 8.98 -9.85 4.05
CA ALA A 117 7.94 -10.04 3.04
C ALA A 117 8.45 -10.86 1.85
N TYR A 118 9.70 -10.63 1.40
CA TYR A 118 10.34 -11.44 0.36
C TYR A 118 10.39 -12.94 0.74
N PHE A 119 10.88 -13.26 1.94
CA PHE A 119 11.01 -14.65 2.40
C PHE A 119 9.67 -15.31 2.73
N SER A 120 8.68 -14.55 3.21
CA SER A 120 7.38 -15.10 3.58
C SER A 120 6.44 -15.32 2.40
N ALA A 121 6.60 -14.61 1.28
CA ALA A 121 5.66 -14.65 0.16
C ALA A 121 5.31 -16.06 -0.37
N PRO A 122 6.25 -17.02 -0.56
CA PRO A 122 5.89 -18.37 -0.99
C PRO A 122 4.94 -19.08 -0.04
N TYR A 123 5.13 -18.91 1.28
CA TYR A 123 4.25 -19.48 2.30
C TYR A 123 2.88 -18.79 2.32
N LEU A 124 2.88 -17.48 2.11
CA LEU A 124 1.66 -16.68 2.08
C LEU A 124 0.78 -16.99 0.85
N LEU A 125 1.37 -17.45 -0.26
CA LEU A 125 0.62 -17.95 -1.41
C LEU A 125 -0.12 -19.26 -1.13
N VAL A 126 0.42 -20.10 -0.24
CA VAL A 126 -0.24 -21.36 0.19
C VAL A 126 -1.41 -21.08 1.13
N PHE A 127 -1.32 -20.00 1.91
CA PHE A 127 -2.31 -19.64 2.93
C PHE A 127 -2.77 -18.18 2.74
N PRO A 128 -3.63 -17.92 1.75
CA PRO A 128 -4.03 -16.56 1.37
C PRO A 128 -4.71 -15.78 2.49
N GLU A 129 -5.27 -16.44 3.51
CA GLU A 129 -5.87 -15.80 4.70
C GLU A 129 -4.86 -14.98 5.51
N PHE A 130 -3.58 -15.36 5.50
CA PHE A 130 -2.51 -14.57 6.14
C PHE A 130 -2.18 -13.30 5.36
N THR A 131 -2.53 -13.22 4.09
CA THR A 131 -2.32 -11.99 3.30
C THR A 131 -3.45 -11.00 3.49
N THR A 132 -4.71 -11.45 3.55
CA THR A 132 -5.91 -10.60 3.54
C THR A 132 -6.61 -10.52 4.89
N THR A 133 -7.18 -11.63 5.34
CA THR A 133 -8.09 -11.70 6.48
C THR A 133 -7.38 -11.29 7.77
N ILE A 134 -6.22 -11.87 8.06
CA ILE A 134 -5.49 -11.62 9.31
C ILE A 134 -5.03 -10.17 9.42
N PRO A 135 -4.38 -9.56 8.40
CA PRO A 135 -4.01 -8.15 8.47
C PRO A 135 -5.23 -7.21 8.55
N THR A 136 -6.34 -7.55 7.89
CA THR A 136 -7.58 -6.75 7.98
C THR A 136 -8.19 -6.81 9.38
N ILE A 137 -8.26 -7.99 9.99
CA ILE A 137 -8.68 -8.13 11.40
C ILE A 137 -7.73 -7.36 12.31
N GLY A 138 -6.42 -7.52 12.13
CA GLY A 138 -5.40 -6.79 12.89
C GLY A 138 -5.56 -5.27 12.80
N PHE A 139 -5.88 -4.75 11.61
CA PHE A 139 -6.17 -3.34 11.39
C PHE A 139 -7.35 -2.86 12.24
N PHE A 140 -8.48 -3.57 12.22
CA PHE A 140 -9.67 -3.17 12.98
C PHE A 140 -9.53 -3.41 14.48
N VAL A 141 -8.82 -4.45 14.91
CA VAL A 141 -8.44 -4.64 16.32
C VAL A 141 -7.59 -3.47 16.80
N MET A 142 -6.60 -3.04 16.02
CA MET A 142 -5.77 -1.88 16.33
C MET A 142 -6.61 -0.59 16.39
N ALA A 143 -7.48 -0.36 15.40
CA ALA A 143 -8.36 0.80 15.38
C ALA A 143 -9.30 0.83 16.60
N MET A 144 -9.87 -0.32 16.97
CA MET A 144 -10.74 -0.45 18.14
C MET A 144 -9.98 -0.24 19.44
N TYR A 145 -8.76 -0.75 19.55
CA TYR A 145 -7.88 -0.47 20.69
C TYR A 145 -7.68 1.03 20.88
N PHE A 146 -7.35 1.78 19.84
CA PHE A 146 -7.23 3.24 19.94
C PHE A 146 -8.58 3.91 20.22
N ALA A 147 -9.70 3.43 19.67
CA ALA A 147 -11.02 3.97 19.93
C ALA A 147 -11.46 3.84 21.41
N LEU A 148 -11.09 2.74 22.07
CA LEU A 148 -11.46 2.44 23.44
C LEU A 148 -10.48 3.04 24.46
N PHE A 149 -9.17 3.03 24.15
CA PHE A 149 -8.13 3.34 25.12
C PHE A 149 -7.37 4.64 24.85
N ALA A 150 -7.40 5.19 23.63
CA ALA A 150 -6.75 6.45 23.31
C ALA A 150 -7.75 7.60 23.28
N LYS A 151 -7.70 8.46 24.31
CA LYS A 151 -8.63 9.60 24.44
C LYS A 151 -8.59 10.52 23.21
N GLY A 152 -9.75 10.78 22.62
CA GLY A 152 -10.03 11.94 21.76
C GLY A 152 -9.64 11.86 20.28
N THR A 153 -8.94 10.82 19.83
CA THR A 153 -8.46 10.73 18.43
C THR A 153 -9.37 9.88 17.54
N VAL A 154 -9.78 8.70 18.02
CA VAL A 154 -10.56 7.73 17.23
C VAL A 154 -11.98 7.59 17.81
N ARG A 155 -12.99 7.59 16.93
CA ARG A 155 -14.40 7.38 17.34
C ARG A 155 -14.83 5.94 17.06
N ILE A 156 -15.36 5.26 18.08
CA ILE A 156 -15.87 3.87 17.98
C ILE A 156 -16.88 3.73 16.83
N GLY A 157 -17.83 4.66 16.70
CA GLY A 157 -18.83 4.62 15.63
C GLY A 157 -18.21 4.68 14.22
N THR A 158 -17.13 5.44 14.04
CA THR A 158 -16.41 5.50 12.75
C THR A 158 -15.69 4.18 12.47
N VAL A 159 -15.04 3.59 13.47
CA VAL A 159 -14.40 2.27 13.34
C VAL A 159 -15.43 1.20 13.00
N ALA A 160 -16.55 1.15 13.73
CA ALA A 160 -17.62 0.19 13.53
C ALA A 160 -18.23 0.29 12.12
N MET A 161 -18.43 1.50 11.60
CA MET A 161 -18.91 1.73 10.24
C MET A 161 -17.94 1.14 9.20
N TYR A 162 -16.65 1.47 9.26
CA TYR A 162 -15.68 0.94 8.29
C TYR A 162 -15.47 -0.57 8.44
N MET A 163 -15.51 -1.10 9.66
CA MET A 163 -15.49 -2.53 9.91
C MET A 163 -16.70 -3.23 9.29
N GLY A 164 -17.89 -2.66 9.42
CA GLY A 164 -19.12 -3.16 8.79
C GLY A 164 -19.04 -3.16 7.26
N ILE A 165 -18.56 -2.07 6.65
CA ILE A 165 -18.33 -1.99 5.20
C ILE A 165 -17.36 -3.09 4.75
N MET A 166 -16.23 -3.24 5.44
CA MET A 166 -15.23 -4.24 5.10
C MET A 166 -15.72 -5.66 5.28
N LEU A 167 -16.54 -5.93 6.31
CA LEU A 167 -17.18 -7.22 6.52
C LEU A 167 -18.12 -7.55 5.36
N VAL A 168 -18.98 -6.62 4.95
CA VAL A 168 -19.89 -6.82 3.81
C VAL A 168 -19.12 -7.12 2.53
N LEU A 169 -18.03 -6.39 2.26
CA LEU A 169 -17.19 -6.64 1.09
C LEU A 169 -16.52 -8.02 1.12
N HIS A 170 -15.99 -8.44 2.29
CA HIS A 170 -15.40 -9.78 2.42
C HIS A 170 -16.43 -10.89 2.26
N LEU A 171 -17.63 -10.73 2.83
CA LEU A 171 -18.72 -11.68 2.65
C LEU A 171 -19.15 -11.77 1.18
N LEU A 172 -19.18 -10.64 0.47
CA LEU A 172 -19.46 -10.62 -0.96
C LEU A 172 -18.42 -11.40 -1.75
N TRP A 173 -17.12 -11.12 -1.56
CA TRP A 173 -16.05 -11.83 -2.28
C TRP A 173 -16.01 -13.31 -1.93
N TRP A 174 -16.19 -13.66 -0.65
CA TRP A 174 -16.31 -15.05 -0.22
C TRP A 174 -17.48 -15.76 -0.91
N SER A 175 -18.63 -15.09 -1.02
CA SER A 175 -19.80 -15.64 -1.72
C SER A 175 -19.54 -15.83 -3.20
N LEU A 176 -18.87 -14.88 -3.87
CA LEU A 176 -18.50 -15.00 -5.28
C LEU A 176 -17.55 -16.17 -5.54
N GLU A 177 -16.56 -16.34 -4.66
CA GLU A 177 -15.60 -17.46 -4.71
C GLU A 177 -16.31 -18.80 -4.44
N ALA A 178 -17.22 -18.86 -3.47
CA ALA A 178 -17.98 -20.07 -3.12
C ALA A 178 -19.01 -20.48 -4.18
N MET A 179 -19.56 -19.53 -4.94
CA MET A 179 -20.50 -19.81 -6.02
C MET A 179 -19.81 -20.28 -7.31
N GLU A 180 -18.47 -20.26 -7.36
CA GLU A 180 -17.69 -20.62 -8.55
C GLU A 180 -18.19 -19.90 -9.83
N ILE A 181 -18.64 -18.65 -9.71
CA ILE A 181 -19.10 -17.84 -10.85
C ILE A 181 -17.87 -17.57 -11.72
N LEU A 182 -17.62 -18.45 -12.70
CA LEU A 182 -16.50 -18.33 -13.60
C LEU A 182 -16.93 -17.51 -14.82
N ILE A 183 -16.43 -16.30 -14.89
CA ILE A 183 -16.58 -15.47 -16.07
C ILE A 183 -15.69 -16.05 -17.18
N GLU A 184 -16.33 -16.45 -18.29
CA GLU A 184 -15.62 -16.83 -19.51
C GLU A 184 -14.80 -15.65 -20.04
N HIS A 185 -13.74 -15.92 -20.80
CA HIS A 185 -12.95 -14.89 -21.46
C HIS A 185 -12.17 -13.92 -20.53
N PRO A 186 -11.40 -14.42 -19.55
CA PRO A 186 -10.75 -13.57 -18.55
C PRO A 186 -9.72 -12.59 -19.14
N ARG A 187 -9.17 -12.88 -20.32
CA ARG A 187 -8.24 -11.97 -21.01
C ARG A 187 -8.93 -10.67 -21.45
N GLN A 188 -10.16 -10.76 -21.96
CA GLN A 188 -10.94 -9.59 -22.37
C GLN A 188 -11.29 -8.72 -21.16
N TRP A 189 -11.64 -9.33 -20.04
CA TRP A 189 -11.89 -8.60 -18.80
C TRP A 189 -10.65 -7.93 -18.24
N ASN A 190 -9.50 -8.60 -18.27
CA ASN A 190 -8.23 -7.99 -17.88
C ASN A 190 -7.86 -6.80 -18.76
N LEU A 191 -8.05 -6.93 -20.08
CA LEU A 191 -7.82 -5.82 -21.01
C LEU A 191 -8.76 -4.65 -20.72
N GLY A 192 -10.06 -4.91 -20.54
CA GLY A 192 -11.04 -3.89 -20.20
C GLY A 192 -10.72 -3.19 -18.88
N PHE A 193 -10.37 -3.96 -17.84
CA PHE A 193 -9.92 -3.45 -16.56
C PHE A 193 -8.70 -2.53 -16.70
N LEU A 194 -7.66 -2.97 -17.43
CA LEU A 194 -6.45 -2.18 -17.64
C LEU A 194 -6.71 -0.89 -18.43
N VAL A 195 -7.57 -0.93 -19.45
CA VAL A 195 -7.95 0.25 -20.23
C VAL A 195 -8.67 1.28 -19.36
N ILE A 196 -9.64 0.83 -18.54
CA ILE A 196 -10.36 1.73 -17.62
C ILE A 196 -9.38 2.29 -16.58
N LEU A 197 -8.56 1.46 -15.96
CA LEU A 197 -7.57 1.87 -14.97
C LEU A 197 -6.57 2.89 -15.53
N ALA A 198 -6.12 2.71 -16.77
CA ALA A 198 -5.28 3.67 -17.48
C ALA A 198 -6.01 5.01 -17.69
N GLY A 199 -7.28 4.98 -18.12
CA GLY A 199 -8.12 6.17 -18.24
C GLY A 199 -8.27 6.93 -16.91
N LEU A 200 -8.60 6.22 -15.83
CA LEU A 200 -8.71 6.78 -14.49
C LEU A 200 -7.38 7.37 -14.00
N SER A 201 -6.27 6.72 -14.31
CA SER A 201 -4.91 7.18 -13.98
C SER A 201 -4.53 8.47 -14.68
N LEU A 202 -5.15 8.79 -15.82
CA LEU A 202 -4.88 10.01 -16.59
C LEU A 202 -5.77 11.20 -16.17
N MET A 203 -6.71 11.01 -15.24
CA MET A 203 -7.54 12.08 -14.68
C MET A 203 -6.71 13.15 -13.95
N LYS A 204 -7.30 14.33 -13.70
CA LYS A 204 -6.63 15.40 -12.94
C LYS A 204 -6.28 14.93 -11.51
N ASN A 205 -7.23 14.24 -10.88
CA ASN A 205 -7.16 13.72 -9.52
C ASN A 205 -7.34 12.19 -9.55
N PRO A 206 -6.27 11.43 -9.86
CA PRO A 206 -6.35 10.00 -10.12
C PRO A 206 -6.40 9.15 -8.85
N ALA A 207 -6.05 9.67 -7.67
CA ALA A 207 -5.78 8.85 -6.49
C ALA A 207 -7.02 8.06 -6.05
N ILE A 208 -8.13 8.74 -5.74
CA ILE A 208 -9.38 8.09 -5.32
C ILE A 208 -9.92 7.12 -6.40
N PRO A 209 -10.13 7.54 -7.67
CA PRO A 209 -10.75 6.65 -8.64
C PRO A 209 -9.90 5.41 -8.91
N THR A 210 -8.57 5.53 -9.00
CA THR A 210 -7.70 4.35 -9.24
C THR A 210 -7.62 3.43 -8.03
N VAL A 211 -7.54 3.97 -6.81
CA VAL A 211 -7.55 3.16 -5.58
C VAL A 211 -8.87 2.40 -5.46
N VAL A 212 -10.01 3.07 -5.54
CA VAL A 212 -11.33 2.44 -5.36
C VAL A 212 -11.61 1.43 -6.48
N PHE A 213 -11.35 1.80 -7.73
CA PHE A 213 -11.56 0.89 -8.87
C PHE A 213 -10.62 -0.32 -8.79
N GLY A 214 -9.32 -0.09 -8.59
CA GLY A 214 -8.32 -1.14 -8.50
C GLY A 214 -8.56 -2.09 -7.34
N SER A 215 -8.98 -1.57 -6.17
CA SER A 215 -9.24 -2.38 -4.98
C SER A 215 -10.57 -3.13 -5.06
N LEU A 216 -11.68 -2.46 -5.43
CA LEU A 216 -13.01 -3.06 -5.33
C LEU A 216 -13.39 -3.81 -6.60
N VAL A 217 -13.32 -3.15 -7.75
CA VAL A 217 -13.67 -3.77 -9.04
C VAL A 217 -12.64 -4.82 -9.40
N GLY A 218 -11.36 -4.50 -9.22
CA GLY A 218 -10.28 -5.43 -9.48
C GLY A 218 -10.31 -6.70 -8.63
N ARG A 219 -10.56 -6.59 -7.31
CA ARG A 219 -10.73 -7.76 -6.42
C ARG A 219 -11.95 -8.59 -6.81
N THR A 220 -13.08 -7.95 -7.08
CA THR A 220 -14.29 -8.64 -7.55
C THR A 220 -14.02 -9.40 -8.85
N LEU A 221 -13.35 -8.76 -9.81
CA LEU A 221 -13.00 -9.41 -11.07
C LEU A 221 -12.03 -10.59 -10.86
N ALA A 222 -11.04 -10.44 -9.97
CA ALA A 222 -10.12 -11.52 -9.62
C ALA A 222 -10.84 -12.72 -9.02
N SER A 223 -11.82 -12.49 -8.15
CA SER A 223 -12.68 -13.54 -7.57
C SER A 223 -13.52 -14.23 -8.66
N CYS A 224 -14.20 -13.47 -9.52
CA CYS A 224 -15.05 -14.02 -10.59
C CYS A 224 -14.27 -14.69 -11.75
N THR A 225 -12.96 -14.48 -11.84
CA THR A 225 -12.11 -15.10 -12.88
C THR A 225 -11.14 -16.12 -12.31
N ASN A 226 -11.15 -16.30 -10.98
CA ASN A 226 -10.20 -17.12 -10.22
C ASN A 226 -8.73 -16.86 -10.65
N GLN A 227 -8.32 -15.58 -10.64
CA GLN A 227 -6.99 -15.16 -11.08
C GLN A 227 -6.14 -14.63 -9.92
N PRO A 228 -5.24 -15.47 -9.34
CA PRO A 228 -4.34 -15.05 -8.27
C PRO A 228 -3.46 -13.85 -8.66
N LEU A 229 -3.03 -13.78 -9.92
CA LEU A 229 -2.20 -12.67 -10.38
C LEU A 229 -2.95 -11.33 -10.33
N LEU A 230 -4.20 -11.30 -10.81
CA LEU A 230 -5.04 -10.11 -10.73
C LEU A 230 -5.39 -9.77 -9.28
N PHE A 231 -5.65 -10.78 -8.44
CA PHE A 231 -5.88 -10.60 -7.01
C PHE A 231 -4.74 -9.82 -6.37
N TYR A 232 -3.50 -10.27 -6.50
CA TYR A 232 -2.37 -9.64 -5.80
C TYR A 232 -1.97 -8.31 -6.42
N PHE A 233 -2.20 -8.13 -7.73
CA PHE A 233 -2.13 -6.81 -8.36
C PHE A 233 -3.12 -5.83 -7.72
N CYS A 234 -4.39 -6.22 -7.59
CA CYS A 234 -5.43 -5.40 -6.97
C CYS A 234 -5.24 -5.24 -5.46
N TYR A 235 -4.54 -6.17 -4.81
CA TYR A 235 -4.26 -6.13 -3.38
C TYR A 235 -3.34 -4.97 -2.99
N GLY A 236 -2.45 -4.52 -3.89
CA GLY A 236 -1.69 -3.30 -3.64
C GLY A 236 -2.58 -2.05 -3.57
N TYR A 237 -3.63 -1.95 -4.39
CA TYR A 237 -4.64 -0.88 -4.30
C TYR A 237 -5.49 -1.01 -3.03
N PHE A 238 -5.78 -2.24 -2.60
CA PHE A 238 -6.43 -2.48 -1.32
C PHE A 238 -5.61 -1.95 -0.14
N GLY A 239 -4.29 -2.11 -0.17
CA GLY A 239 -3.39 -1.46 0.79
C GLY A 239 -3.57 0.07 0.83
N SER A 240 -3.62 0.73 -0.34
CA SER A 240 -3.89 2.17 -0.43
C SER A 240 -5.29 2.55 0.08
N LEU A 241 -6.31 1.72 -0.16
CA LEU A 241 -7.66 1.91 0.39
C LEU A 241 -7.62 1.88 1.93
N MET A 242 -6.92 0.90 2.51
CA MET A 242 -6.79 0.77 3.96
C MET A 242 -6.05 1.96 4.59
N GLN A 243 -5.03 2.52 3.92
CA GLN A 243 -4.42 3.79 4.34
C GLN A 243 -5.44 4.95 4.31
N GLY A 244 -6.24 5.05 3.24
CA GLY A 244 -7.33 6.02 3.16
C GLY A 244 -8.33 5.89 4.30
N ILE A 245 -8.71 4.66 4.66
CA ILE A 245 -9.56 4.37 5.82
C ILE A 245 -8.87 4.78 7.13
N ALA A 246 -7.58 4.50 7.30
CA ALA A 246 -6.81 4.90 8.48
C ALA A 246 -6.89 6.41 8.72
N HIS A 247 -6.64 7.21 7.69
CA HIS A 247 -6.79 8.66 7.72
C HIS A 247 -8.22 9.11 8.09
N ARG A 248 -9.26 8.44 7.56
CA ARG A 248 -10.65 8.78 7.90
C ARG A 248 -11.00 8.44 9.36
N ILE A 249 -10.49 7.33 9.87
CA ILE A 249 -10.70 6.89 11.26
C ILE A 249 -10.03 7.87 12.24
N THR A 250 -8.83 8.36 11.89
CA THR A 250 -8.03 9.28 12.73
C THR A 250 -8.29 10.76 12.46
N LYS A 251 -9.09 11.07 11.43
CA LYS A 251 -9.41 12.43 10.95
C LYS A 251 -8.18 13.23 10.50
N GLU A 252 -7.16 12.54 10.02
CA GLU A 252 -5.97 13.16 9.43
C GLU A 252 -6.13 13.24 7.91
N GLN A 253 -5.54 14.25 7.27
CA GLN A 253 -5.62 14.39 5.82
C GLN A 253 -4.78 13.30 5.15
N ALA A 254 -5.36 12.54 4.21
CA ALA A 254 -4.61 11.54 3.45
C ALA A 254 -3.55 12.20 2.56
N THR A 255 -2.30 11.73 2.64
CA THR A 255 -1.16 12.34 1.92
C THR A 255 -1.40 12.38 0.41
N LEU A 256 -1.91 11.29 -0.18
CA LEU A 256 -2.27 11.24 -1.62
C LEU A 256 -3.20 12.40 -2.04
N LEU A 257 -4.19 12.73 -1.19
CA LEU A 257 -5.17 13.77 -1.46
C LEU A 257 -4.62 15.16 -1.19
N ALA A 258 -3.69 15.30 -0.25
CA ALA A 258 -2.97 16.54 -0.04
C ALA A 258 -2.14 16.89 -1.28
N LEU A 259 -1.43 15.90 -1.84
CA LEU A 259 -0.59 16.05 -3.02
C LEU A 259 -1.36 16.35 -4.31
N GLU A 260 -2.66 16.01 -4.39
CA GLU A 260 -3.49 16.38 -5.55
C GLU A 260 -3.66 17.90 -5.74
N ASN A 261 -3.38 18.69 -4.71
CA ASN A 261 -3.41 20.16 -4.77
C ASN A 261 -2.10 20.78 -5.29
N GLU A 262 -1.05 19.97 -5.47
CA GLU A 262 0.24 20.43 -5.98
C GLU A 262 0.22 20.69 -7.49
N VAL A 263 1.21 21.46 -7.95
CA VAL A 263 1.46 21.65 -9.39
C VAL A 263 1.68 20.27 -10.05
N PRO A 264 1.17 20.02 -11.28
CA PRO A 264 1.12 18.67 -11.85
C PRO A 264 2.42 17.88 -11.84
N LEU A 265 3.57 18.52 -12.06
CA LEU A 265 4.87 17.85 -11.97
C LEU A 265 5.24 17.53 -10.52
N ASN A 266 5.14 18.50 -9.60
CA ASN A 266 5.44 18.32 -8.18
C ASN A 266 4.61 17.21 -7.54
N LYS A 267 3.31 17.17 -7.84
CA LYS A 267 2.42 16.07 -7.43
C LYS A 267 3.04 14.71 -7.72
N ILE A 268 3.51 14.49 -8.95
CA ILE A 268 4.09 13.22 -9.38
C ILE A 268 5.42 12.95 -8.67
N ARG A 269 6.29 13.97 -8.58
CA ARG A 269 7.61 13.82 -7.95
C ARG A 269 7.49 13.48 -6.47
N TYR A 270 6.63 14.20 -5.75
CA TYR A 270 6.38 14.01 -4.33
C TYR A 270 5.68 12.68 -4.06
N GLU A 271 4.76 12.27 -4.94
CA GLU A 271 4.11 10.96 -4.84
C GLU A 271 5.12 9.82 -5.03
N PHE A 272 6.02 9.89 -6.04
CA PHE A 272 7.10 8.91 -6.19
C PHE A 272 7.99 8.84 -4.96
N ALA A 273 8.35 9.99 -4.37
CA ALA A 273 9.14 10.04 -3.15
C ALA A 273 8.38 9.42 -1.97
N HIS A 274 7.11 9.78 -1.80
CA HIS A 274 6.24 9.26 -0.74
C HIS A 274 6.10 7.75 -0.80
N VAL A 275 5.73 7.19 -1.97
CA VAL A 275 5.53 5.74 -2.10
C VAL A 275 6.84 4.95 -2.00
N THR A 276 7.97 5.53 -2.43
CA THR A 276 9.28 4.88 -2.38
C THR A 276 9.87 4.89 -0.97
N TYR A 277 9.68 5.96 -0.21
CA TYR A 277 10.18 6.05 1.16
C TYR A 277 9.16 5.59 2.20
N PHE A 278 7.95 5.19 1.82
CA PHE A 278 6.86 4.87 2.75
C PHE A 278 7.25 3.92 3.91
N PRO A 279 7.92 2.77 3.70
CA PRO A 279 8.30 1.90 4.81
C PRO A 279 9.18 2.60 5.84
N LEU A 280 10.09 3.44 5.36
CA LEU A 280 11.00 4.22 6.19
C LEU A 280 10.28 5.38 6.89
N LEU A 281 9.39 6.09 6.19
CA LEU A 281 8.59 7.18 6.74
C LEU A 281 7.78 6.71 7.96
N VAL A 282 7.13 5.54 7.86
CA VAL A 282 6.38 4.95 8.97
C VAL A 282 7.30 4.63 10.15
N CYS A 283 8.45 3.98 9.91
CA CYS A 283 9.39 3.60 10.96
C CYS A 283 10.02 4.81 11.67
N ASP A 284 10.40 5.83 10.89
CA ASP A 284 10.99 7.07 11.41
C ASP A 284 9.96 7.85 12.24
N ALA A 285 8.75 8.05 11.72
CA ALA A 285 7.70 8.76 12.44
C ALA A 285 7.31 8.06 13.76
N ILE A 286 7.24 6.73 13.80
CA ILE A 286 7.02 5.97 15.04
C ILE A 286 8.15 6.21 16.04
N THR A 287 9.41 6.24 15.56
CA THR A 287 10.59 6.48 16.38
C THR A 287 10.58 7.89 16.98
N GLN A 288 10.27 8.91 16.18
CA GLN A 288 10.21 10.30 16.61
C GLN A 288 9.12 10.51 17.68
N LEU A 289 7.93 9.96 17.47
CA LEU A 289 6.78 10.11 18.38
C LEU A 289 7.01 9.41 19.75
N ASN A 290 7.96 8.49 19.84
CA ASN A 290 8.39 7.91 21.11
C ASN A 290 9.42 8.77 21.86
N LYS A 291 10.21 9.59 21.16
CA LYS A 291 11.18 10.52 21.77
C LYS A 291 10.53 11.76 22.38
N GLU A 292 9.42 12.23 21.82
CA GLU A 292 8.72 13.43 22.28
C GLU A 292 7.87 13.21 23.56
N ARG A 293 7.92 12.03 24.21
CA ARG A 293 7.26 11.86 25.51
C ARG A 293 8.02 12.65 26.57
N PRO A 294 7.42 13.66 27.22
CA PRO A 294 8.04 14.25 28.40
C PRO A 294 8.25 13.13 29.44
N PRO A 295 9.38 13.13 30.17
CA PRO A 295 9.61 12.16 31.23
C PRO A 295 8.43 12.22 32.18
N LYS A 296 7.83 11.06 32.49
CA LYS A 296 6.80 10.98 33.52
C LYS A 296 7.40 11.58 34.80
N GLN A 297 6.92 12.75 35.21
CA GLN A 297 7.19 13.26 36.55
C GLN A 297 6.63 12.20 37.49
N LYS A 298 7.56 11.54 38.21
CA LYS A 298 7.25 10.53 39.22
C LYS A 298 6.74 11.21 40.48
#